data_AF-A0A4R4R5U6-F1
#
_entry.id   AF-A0A4R4R5U6-F1
#
_cell.length_a   1.000
_cell.length_b   1.000
_cell.length_c   1.000
_cell.angle_alpha   90.00
_cell.angle_beta   90.00
_cell.angle_gamma   90.00
#
_symmetry.space_group_name_H-M   'P 1'
#
loop_
_entity.id
_entity.type
_entity.pdbx_description
1 polymer ?
#
loop_
_entity_poly.entity_id
_entity_poly.type
_entity_poly.pdbx_seq_one_letter_code
_entity_poly.pdbx_strand_id
1 'polypeptide(L)'
;MHEVPDESLVPDQVVAELATVVTATLPLLASRVPAGPAALLGRLGTPHEAVPASPRLGRTLRTPRQVPTDPDVLVALRERGALPVERLFGALELTVAGLAPPDAPNLATHLPTPHAAGCFAVVSFGHESEAVTAVGTLEQMRPGTADLVLSLARRLAAHPLVVPLLAVPPEAADEAAVAAWHGAAYLALAVTTAGTVVDQAHAPLSVVGREAAIVGLGIGTAAVLLRETPMPPAYAPALLAKIQAGYRLPRQSFGRVRVAGSRFALIDRQLPATVDFGDNGLVAVVDGGAMIRTGIAEGSVGVELSVLAEAPTEVESGWEDIVEVSWRAGEGQASVVDPDGASDPPLCRQTPPWPGDYRLRVHARGRDEADSEYESYQLVVWAAPAAPQVVHRRTDRLGHRLRGEPEPVRPPRPERAYRWIRRTPLSVAATVTVVTGMTVEEVLRAFGADPDRPEAIRDLELQSNLRRYLDAWVAVLDTAEAVLAVEYNGFRGSDGAVLRAASARGRAASMFWNVNALTQLSFAERGRLLASFEPWAAVDADPAVAAALAEIDFADLDDRVPKGLVAVERFTGRGITPDDFAQIQAAGVGFRISDPG
;
A
#
# COMPACT_ATOMS: atom_id res chain seq x y z
N MET A 1 46.23 17.95 18.35
CA MET A 1 45.70 17.50 19.64
C MET A 1 45.15 18.72 20.35
N HIS A 2 43.90 19.04 20.09
CA HIS A 2 43.13 19.91 20.96
C HIS A 2 42.31 18.97 21.85
N GLU A 3 42.62 18.96 23.14
CA GLU A 3 41.76 18.36 24.16
C GLU A 3 40.40 19.05 24.08
N VAL A 4 39.39 18.28 23.68
CA VAL A 4 38.00 18.60 23.96
C VAL A 4 37.84 18.44 25.47
N PRO A 5 37.35 19.46 26.21
CA PRO A 5 37.12 19.30 27.64
C PRO A 5 36.05 18.23 27.83
N ASP A 6 36.35 17.24 28.68
CA ASP A 6 35.40 16.28 29.21
C ASP A 6 34.33 17.05 30.02
N GLU A 7 33.20 17.35 29.38
CA GLU A 7 32.03 17.98 30.00
C GLU A 7 31.44 17.02 31.05
N SER A 8 31.94 17.18 32.27
CA SER A 8 31.47 16.63 33.55
C SER A 8 30.26 15.70 33.50
N LEU A 9 30.51 14.41 33.27
CA LEU A 9 29.53 13.36 33.58
C LEU A 9 29.15 13.45 35.07
N VAL A 10 27.84 13.40 35.36
CA VAL A 10 27.33 13.28 36.73
C VAL A 10 28.01 12.08 37.41
N PRO A 11 28.58 12.19 38.63
CA PRO A 11 29.30 11.08 39.25
C PRO A 11 28.43 9.83 39.44
N ASP A 12 29.03 8.64 39.39
CA ASP A 12 28.31 7.36 39.61
C ASP A 12 27.62 7.30 40.99
N GLN A 13 28.20 7.94 42.00
CA GLN A 13 27.58 8.04 43.32
C GLN A 13 26.21 8.75 43.25
N VAL A 14 26.12 9.86 42.52
CA VAL A 14 24.87 10.61 42.35
C VAL A 14 23.84 9.78 41.60
N VAL A 15 24.26 8.97 40.62
CA VAL A 15 23.38 8.02 39.93
C VAL A 15 22.90 6.91 40.85
N ALA A 16 23.75 6.40 41.75
CA ALA A 16 23.36 5.40 42.73
C ALA A 16 22.33 5.93 43.73
N GLU A 17 22.51 7.16 44.22
CA GLU A 17 21.53 7.85 45.08
C GLU A 17 20.20 8.07 44.34
N LEU A 18 20.26 8.51 43.08
CA LEU A 18 19.08 8.67 42.24
C LEU A 18 18.38 7.34 41.95
N ALA A 19 19.14 6.24 41.83
CA ALA A 19 18.58 4.91 41.65
C ALA A 19 17.72 4.48 42.86
N THR A 20 18.11 4.85 44.09
CA THR A 20 17.28 4.61 45.29
C THR A 20 15.94 5.36 45.21
N VAL A 21 15.95 6.62 44.75
CA VAL A 21 14.73 7.41 44.53
C VAL A 21 13.83 6.78 43.47
N VAL A 22 14.42 6.34 42.35
CA VAL A 22 13.69 5.63 41.29
C VAL A 22 13.08 4.33 41.82
N THR A 23 13.84 3.52 42.56
CA THR A 23 13.33 2.26 43.13
C THR A 23 12.11 2.48 44.04
N ALA A 24 12.09 3.58 44.80
CA ALA A 24 10.97 3.91 45.69
C ALA A 24 9.72 4.44 44.95
N THR A 25 9.90 5.15 43.84
CA THR A 25 8.81 5.90 43.18
C THR A 25 8.25 5.21 41.93
N LEU A 26 9.08 4.45 41.21
CA LEU A 26 8.73 3.82 39.93
C LEU A 26 7.49 2.93 40.04
N PRO A 27 7.34 2.02 41.03
CA PRO A 27 6.16 1.16 41.12
C PRO A 27 4.85 1.94 41.26
N LEU A 28 4.87 3.03 42.04
CA LEU A 28 3.71 3.90 42.23
C LEU A 28 3.35 4.59 40.90
N LEU A 29 4.31 5.23 40.23
CA LEU A 29 4.06 5.93 38.97
C LEU A 29 3.61 4.97 37.87
N ALA A 30 4.26 3.83 37.71
CA ALA A 30 3.91 2.82 36.71
C ALA A 30 2.45 2.35 36.87
N SER A 31 1.99 2.17 38.12
CA SER A 31 0.59 1.77 38.41
C SER A 31 -0.47 2.82 38.03
N ARG A 32 -0.06 4.07 37.81
CA ARG A 32 -0.94 5.20 37.43
C ARG A 32 -0.99 5.44 35.93
N VAL A 33 -0.10 4.82 35.16
CA VAL A 33 -0.08 4.97 33.70
C VAL A 33 -1.23 4.13 33.08
N PRO A 34 -2.14 4.73 32.30
CA PRO A 34 -3.19 3.97 31.65
C PRO A 34 -2.64 2.99 30.60
N ALA A 35 -3.12 1.74 30.61
CA ALA A 35 -2.56 0.65 29.81
C ALA A 35 -2.53 0.92 28.30
N GLY A 36 -3.55 1.59 27.74
CA GLY A 36 -3.61 1.91 26.30
C GLY A 36 -2.48 2.83 25.84
N PRO A 37 -2.37 4.06 26.37
CA PRO A 37 -1.22 4.95 26.13
C PRO A 37 0.14 4.33 26.48
N ALA A 38 0.24 3.56 27.57
CA ALA A 38 1.47 2.86 27.92
C ALA A 38 1.88 1.86 26.83
N ALA A 39 0.94 1.08 26.30
CA ALA A 39 1.21 0.13 25.24
C ALA A 39 1.60 0.80 23.91
N LEU A 40 1.13 2.04 23.64
CA LEU A 40 1.60 2.81 22.49
C LEU A 40 3.07 3.22 22.63
N LEU A 41 3.49 3.62 23.84
CA LEU A 41 4.91 3.90 24.12
C LEU A 41 5.75 2.63 24.07
N GLY A 42 5.30 1.55 24.73
CA GLY A 42 6.06 0.30 24.80
C GLY A 42 6.21 -0.45 23.48
N ARG A 43 5.54 -0.02 22.40
CA ARG A 43 5.77 -0.54 21.05
C ARG A 43 6.82 0.23 20.26
N LEU A 44 7.38 1.30 20.81
CA LEU A 44 8.33 2.14 20.06
C LEU A 44 9.62 1.41 19.65
N GLY A 45 10.01 0.39 20.40
CA GLY A 45 11.17 -0.46 20.10
C GLY A 45 10.87 -1.60 19.13
N THR A 46 9.63 -1.74 18.64
CA THR A 46 9.35 -2.75 17.61
C THR A 46 10.13 -2.38 16.36
N PRO A 47 10.90 -3.32 15.76
CA PRO A 47 11.55 -3.09 14.48
C PRO A 47 10.54 -2.50 13.51
N HIS A 48 10.93 -1.44 12.81
CA HIS A 48 10.09 -0.79 11.82
C HIS A 48 9.96 -1.69 10.58
N GLU A 49 9.33 -2.86 10.71
CA GLU A 49 8.76 -3.54 9.57
C GLU A 49 7.59 -2.68 9.11
N ALA A 50 7.72 -2.11 7.92
CA ALA A 50 6.83 -1.11 7.33
C ALA A 50 5.34 -1.40 7.58
N VAL A 51 4.81 -0.91 8.69
CA VAL A 51 3.39 -0.63 8.84
C VAL A 51 3.14 0.56 7.90
N PRO A 52 2.30 0.43 6.87
CA PRO A 52 2.10 1.51 5.92
C PRO A 52 1.59 2.74 6.66
N ALA A 53 2.31 3.84 6.47
CA ALA A 53 1.86 5.15 6.90
C ALA A 53 0.46 5.38 6.32
N SER A 54 -0.53 5.63 7.18
CA SER A 54 -1.78 6.23 6.72
C SER A 54 -1.45 7.50 5.91
N PRO A 55 -2.19 7.81 4.84
CA PRO A 55 -1.87 8.94 3.97
C PRO A 55 -1.96 10.24 4.77
N ARG A 56 -0.81 10.78 5.18
CA ARG A 56 -0.71 12.12 5.75
C ARG A 56 -0.79 13.12 4.60
N LEU A 57 -1.98 13.63 4.33
CA LEU A 57 -2.15 14.91 3.65
C LEU A 57 -1.52 16.01 4.52
N GLY A 58 -0.52 16.70 3.98
CA GLY A 58 0.07 17.88 4.62
C GLY A 58 1.60 17.88 4.60
N ARG A 59 2.20 17.92 3.40
CA ARG A 59 3.63 18.16 3.23
C ARG A 59 3.85 19.68 3.18
N THR A 60 4.09 20.31 4.33
CA THR A 60 4.53 21.71 4.36
C THR A 60 6.02 21.79 4.00
N LEU A 61 6.32 22.62 3.00
CA LEU A 61 7.66 22.93 2.53
C LEU A 61 8.45 23.64 3.65
N ARG A 62 9.52 23.02 4.13
CA ARG A 62 10.49 23.66 5.04
C ARG A 62 11.52 24.44 4.22
N THR A 63 11.53 25.76 4.34
CA THR A 63 12.64 26.63 3.91
C THR A 63 13.78 26.58 4.94
N PRO A 64 15.06 26.63 4.52
CA PRO A 64 16.18 26.51 5.44
C PRO A 64 16.46 27.86 6.11
N ARG A 65 16.17 27.94 7.40
CA ARG A 65 16.71 28.95 8.31
C ARG A 65 17.36 28.17 9.45
N GLN A 66 18.65 28.41 9.72
CA GLN A 66 19.35 27.80 10.86
C GLN A 66 18.63 28.21 12.15
N VAL A 67 17.83 27.29 12.69
CA VAL A 67 17.22 27.35 14.03
C VAL A 67 18.05 26.43 14.91
N PRO A 68 18.28 26.74 16.21
CA PRO A 68 18.82 25.75 17.15
C PRO A 68 18.01 24.46 17.01
N THR A 69 18.68 23.33 16.82
CA THR A 69 18.01 22.03 16.71
C THR A 69 17.30 21.74 18.03
N ASP A 70 15.98 21.61 17.99
CA ASP A 70 15.20 21.18 19.16
C ASP A 70 15.80 19.88 19.74
N PRO A 71 15.85 19.72 21.08
CA PRO A 71 16.35 18.48 21.69
C PRO A 71 15.55 17.25 21.22
N ASP A 72 16.23 16.10 21.09
CA ASP A 72 15.61 14.84 20.64
C ASP A 72 14.37 14.46 21.47
N VAL A 73 14.41 14.74 22.78
CA VAL A 73 13.28 14.56 23.71
C VAL A 73 12.06 15.38 23.28
N LEU A 74 12.24 16.64 22.90
CA LEU A 74 11.15 17.52 22.49
C LEU A 74 10.60 17.10 21.12
N VAL A 75 11.46 16.66 20.21
CA VAL A 75 11.05 16.07 18.91
C VAL A 75 10.22 14.81 19.15
N ALA A 76 10.73 13.88 19.96
CA ALA A 76 10.06 12.61 20.27
C ALA A 76 8.70 12.83 20.96
N LEU A 77 8.61 13.82 21.86
CA LEU A 77 7.37 14.24 22.52
C LEU A 77 6.33 14.73 21.50
N ARG A 78 6.70 15.64 20.60
CA ARG A 78 5.79 16.17 19.57
C ARG A 78 5.29 15.08 18.62
N GLU A 79 6.14 14.12 18.26
CA GLU A 79 5.77 12.98 17.42
C GLU A 79 4.71 12.05 18.04
N ARG A 80 4.45 12.13 19.35
CA ARG A 80 3.37 11.36 20.00
C ARG A 80 1.97 11.90 19.66
N GLY A 81 1.87 13.16 19.24
CA GLY A 81 0.61 13.86 19.03
C GLY A 81 -0.07 14.29 20.34
N ALA A 82 -0.96 15.28 20.26
CA ALA A 82 -1.55 15.92 21.45
C ALA A 82 -2.38 14.96 22.32
N LEU A 83 -3.26 14.16 21.71
CA LEU A 83 -4.20 13.30 22.45
C LEU A 83 -3.52 12.25 23.38
N PRO A 84 -2.53 11.46 22.91
CA PRO A 84 -1.80 10.56 23.79
C PRO A 84 -1.04 11.28 24.91
N VAL A 85 -0.45 12.45 24.61
CA VAL A 85 0.29 13.24 25.59
C VAL A 85 -0.63 13.77 26.70
N GLU A 86 -1.77 14.35 26.35
CA GLU A 86 -2.75 14.85 27.33
C GLU A 86 -3.33 13.75 28.22
N ARG A 87 -3.57 12.56 27.67
CA ARG A 87 -4.04 11.41 28.46
C ARG A 87 -3.00 10.93 29.48
N LEU A 88 -1.73 10.94 29.10
CA LEU A 88 -0.63 10.59 30.00
C LEU A 88 -0.40 11.68 31.05
N PHE A 89 -0.46 12.95 30.65
CA PHE A 89 -0.36 14.09 31.55
C PHE A 89 -1.47 14.06 32.60
N GLY A 90 -2.74 14.05 32.20
CA GLY A 90 -3.86 14.03 33.15
C GLY A 90 -3.89 12.81 34.07
N ALA A 91 -3.32 11.66 33.65
CA ALA A 91 -3.21 10.48 34.51
C ALA A 91 -2.12 10.61 35.59
N LEU A 92 -1.05 11.34 35.29
CA LEU A 92 0.13 11.45 36.16
C LEU A 92 0.17 12.74 36.97
N GLU A 93 -0.53 13.80 36.53
CA GLU A 93 -0.49 15.15 37.11
C GLU A 93 -0.60 15.15 38.64
N LEU A 94 -1.67 14.56 39.20
CA LEU A 94 -1.89 14.52 40.66
C LEU A 94 -0.85 13.68 41.39
N THR A 95 -0.35 12.61 40.75
CA THR A 95 0.68 11.75 41.35
C THR A 95 2.00 12.51 41.41
N VAL A 96 2.36 13.23 40.34
CA VAL A 96 3.57 14.06 40.24
C VAL A 96 3.51 15.28 41.16
N ALA A 97 2.33 15.89 41.33
CA ALA A 97 2.13 16.97 42.29
C ALA A 97 2.40 16.53 43.74
N GLY A 98 2.09 15.27 44.07
CA GLY A 98 2.35 14.67 45.39
C GLY A 98 3.74 14.07 45.57
N LEU A 99 4.56 13.99 44.52
CA LEU A 99 5.92 13.45 44.61
C LEU A 99 6.88 14.50 45.19
N ALA A 100 7.31 14.26 46.43
CA ALA A 100 8.42 14.95 47.07
C ALA A 100 9.37 13.89 47.66
N PRO A 101 10.34 13.39 46.88
CA PRO A 101 11.28 12.39 47.37
C PRO A 101 12.16 13.01 48.46
N PRO A 102 12.08 12.56 49.72
CA PRO A 102 12.75 13.21 50.85
C PRO A 102 14.29 13.14 50.81
N ASP A 103 14.85 12.28 49.94
CA ASP A 103 16.29 11.97 49.86
C ASP A 103 16.85 12.13 48.42
N ALA A 104 16.35 13.10 47.64
CA ALA A 104 16.87 13.34 46.31
C ALA A 104 18.33 13.86 46.33
N PRO A 105 19.24 13.31 45.51
CA PRO A 105 20.61 13.79 45.45
C PRO A 105 20.67 15.22 44.91
N ASN A 106 21.65 15.99 45.39
CA ASN A 106 21.86 17.36 44.93
C ASN A 106 22.47 17.38 43.52
N LEU A 107 21.69 17.83 42.54
CA LEU A 107 22.07 17.99 41.14
C LEU A 107 22.44 19.44 40.78
N ALA A 108 22.39 20.38 41.72
CA ALA A 108 22.50 21.81 41.44
C ALA A 108 23.78 22.20 40.66
N THR A 109 24.89 21.51 40.93
CA THR A 109 26.19 21.73 40.27
C THR A 109 26.27 21.15 38.86
N HIS A 110 25.31 20.30 38.47
CA HIS A 110 25.27 19.61 37.18
C HIS A 110 24.16 20.12 36.26
N LEU A 111 23.34 21.07 36.73
CA LEU A 111 22.29 21.67 35.93
C LEU A 111 22.91 22.56 34.84
N PRO A 112 22.34 22.56 33.61
CA PRO A 112 22.78 23.45 32.55
C PRO A 112 22.68 24.91 32.96
N THR A 113 23.53 25.78 32.39
CA THR A 113 23.51 27.20 32.74
C THR A 113 22.20 27.85 32.29
N PRO A 114 21.54 28.65 33.15
CA PRO A 114 20.33 29.35 32.75
C PRO A 114 20.66 30.41 31.69
N HIS A 115 19.76 30.64 30.75
CA HIS A 115 19.91 31.69 29.76
C HIS A 115 19.87 33.06 30.45
N ALA A 116 20.76 34.00 30.09
CA ALA A 116 20.76 35.35 30.64
C ALA A 116 19.38 36.02 30.47
N ALA A 117 18.85 36.60 31.55
CA ALA A 117 17.49 37.12 31.64
C ALA A 117 17.16 38.10 30.49
N GLY A 118 16.35 37.63 29.53
CA GLY A 118 15.72 38.42 28.48
C GLY A 118 14.20 38.21 28.52
N CYS A 119 13.43 39.09 27.88
CA CYS A 119 11.99 38.89 27.73
C CYS A 119 11.73 37.67 26.84
N PHE A 120 11.09 36.63 27.40
CA PHE A 120 10.68 35.43 26.66
C PHE A 120 9.24 35.62 26.18
N ALA A 121 8.97 35.32 24.91
CA ALA A 121 7.62 35.29 24.36
C ALA A 121 7.20 33.83 24.19
N VAL A 122 6.27 33.37 25.02
CA VAL A 122 5.64 32.05 24.86
C VAL A 122 4.53 32.20 23.82
N VAL A 123 4.77 31.67 22.61
CA VAL A 123 3.73 31.59 21.57
C VAL A 123 3.18 30.17 21.59
N SER A 124 2.06 29.97 22.27
CA SER A 124 1.30 28.71 22.20
C SER A 124 0.26 28.83 21.08
N PHE A 125 0.28 27.88 20.15
CA PHE A 125 -0.80 27.71 19.18
C PHE A 125 -1.86 26.82 19.84
N GLY A 126 -3.15 27.18 19.76
CA GLY A 126 -4.26 26.53 20.47
C GLY A 126 -4.54 25.04 20.13
N HIS A 127 -3.60 24.35 19.50
CA HIS A 127 -3.62 22.91 19.21
C HIS A 127 -2.42 22.15 19.80
N GLU A 128 -1.46 22.81 20.46
CA GLU A 128 -0.34 22.14 21.13
C GLU A 128 -0.69 21.73 22.56
N SER A 129 -0.13 20.59 23.00
CA SER A 129 -0.33 20.05 24.35
C SER A 129 0.33 20.95 25.41
N GLU A 130 -0.25 21.00 26.61
CA GLU A 130 0.29 21.75 27.75
C GLU A 130 1.70 21.27 28.09
N ALA A 131 1.92 19.95 28.10
CA ALA A 131 3.22 19.34 28.32
C ALA A 131 4.26 19.73 27.25
N VAL A 132 3.86 19.85 25.98
CA VAL A 132 4.76 20.31 24.90
C VAL A 132 5.18 21.75 25.12
N THR A 133 4.22 22.61 25.48
CA THR A 133 4.46 24.04 25.75
C THR A 133 5.38 24.22 26.96
N ALA A 134 5.14 23.46 28.03
CA ALA A 134 5.93 23.47 29.26
C ALA A 134 7.39 23.08 29.00
N VAL A 135 7.62 21.96 28.28
CA VAL A 135 8.99 21.50 27.95
C VAL A 135 9.70 22.51 27.05
N GLY A 136 9.02 23.05 26.02
CA GLY A 136 9.61 24.06 25.14
C GLY A 136 10.01 25.33 25.90
N THR A 137 9.18 25.78 26.84
CA THR A 137 9.46 26.95 27.68
C THR A 137 10.63 26.69 28.63
N LEU A 138 10.69 25.49 29.23
CA LEU A 138 11.80 25.08 30.09
C LEU A 138 13.13 25.06 29.33
N GLU A 139 13.16 24.48 28.13
CA GLU A 139 14.35 24.44 27.27
C GLU A 139 14.80 25.83 26.80
N GLN A 140 13.88 26.77 26.60
CA GLN A 140 14.24 28.16 26.31
C GLN A 140 14.91 28.86 27.50
N MET A 141 14.46 28.57 28.73
CA MET A 141 14.99 29.18 29.95
C MET A 141 16.32 28.55 30.39
N ARG A 142 16.46 27.23 30.24
CA ARG A 142 17.64 26.46 30.63
C ARG A 142 17.92 25.37 29.58
N PRO A 143 18.54 25.74 28.45
CA PRO A 143 18.86 24.80 27.38
C PRO A 143 19.72 23.63 27.87
N GLY A 144 19.38 22.40 27.46
CA GLY A 144 20.11 21.18 27.82
C GLY A 144 19.53 20.45 29.03
N THR A 145 18.38 20.89 29.56
CA THR A 145 17.70 20.20 30.67
C THR A 145 17.20 18.83 30.23
N ALA A 146 16.63 18.75 29.03
CA ALA A 146 16.20 17.53 28.37
C ALA A 146 17.35 16.54 28.14
N ASP A 147 18.52 17.04 27.74
CA ASP A 147 19.71 16.20 27.51
C ASP A 147 20.25 15.62 28.82
N LEU A 148 20.24 16.40 29.91
CA LEU A 148 20.60 15.93 31.24
C LEU A 148 19.63 14.83 31.72
N VAL A 149 18.32 15.05 31.59
CA VAL A 149 17.30 14.05 31.96
C VAL A 149 17.48 12.76 31.16
N LEU A 150 17.68 12.87 29.85
CA LEU A 150 17.89 11.71 28.98
C LEU A 150 19.18 10.95 29.35
N SER A 151 20.29 11.67 29.59
CA SER A 151 21.57 11.09 29.99
C SER A 151 21.47 10.33 31.31
N LEU A 152 20.84 10.92 32.33
CA LEU A 152 20.60 10.28 33.62
C LEU A 152 19.68 9.07 33.48
N ALA A 153 18.58 9.19 32.73
CA ALA A 153 17.63 8.10 32.54
C ALA A 153 18.26 6.90 31.82
N ARG A 154 19.15 7.12 30.84
CA ARG A 154 19.94 6.04 30.19
C ARG A 154 20.81 5.29 31.21
N ARG A 155 21.52 6.01 32.07
CA ARG A 155 22.38 5.40 33.10
C ARG A 155 21.58 4.66 34.16
N LEU A 156 20.44 5.21 34.57
CA LEU A 156 19.52 4.56 35.49
C LEU A 156 18.88 3.31 34.90
N ALA A 157 18.51 3.31 33.61
CA ALA A 157 17.96 2.12 32.95
C ALA A 157 18.90 0.91 32.97
N ALA A 158 20.23 1.16 33.01
CA ALA A 158 21.26 0.14 33.12
C ALA A 158 21.69 -0.17 34.58
N HIS A 159 21.16 0.55 35.57
CA HIS A 159 21.60 0.44 36.96
C HIS A 159 21.06 -0.86 37.62
N PRO A 160 21.86 -1.63 38.38
CA PRO A 160 21.44 -2.91 38.97
C PRO A 160 20.19 -2.86 39.86
N LEU A 161 19.93 -1.74 40.52
CA LEU A 161 18.73 -1.55 41.36
C LEU A 161 17.45 -1.27 40.54
N VAL A 162 17.59 -0.81 39.29
CA VAL A 162 16.47 -0.36 38.44
C VAL A 162 16.12 -1.41 37.39
N VAL A 163 17.11 -2.12 36.83
CA VAL A 163 16.90 -3.18 35.83
C VAL A 163 15.80 -4.18 36.21
N PRO A 164 15.73 -4.70 37.46
CA PRO A 164 14.66 -5.62 37.86
C PRO A 164 13.26 -5.01 37.81
N LEU A 165 13.13 -3.69 37.97
CA LEU A 165 11.84 -2.98 37.91
C LEU A 165 11.36 -2.72 36.49
N LEU A 166 12.27 -2.71 35.51
CA LEU A 166 11.96 -2.56 34.09
C LEU A 166 11.64 -3.91 33.43
N ALA A 167 11.98 -5.03 34.07
CA ALA A 167 11.66 -6.35 33.59
C ALA A 167 10.13 -6.56 33.56
N VAL A 168 9.65 -7.22 32.51
CA VAL A 168 8.21 -7.51 32.36
C VAL A 168 7.80 -8.58 33.38
N PRO A 169 6.76 -8.33 34.19
CA PRO A 169 6.29 -9.27 35.19
C PRO A 169 5.65 -10.50 34.51
N PRO A 170 5.78 -11.70 35.09
CA PRO A 170 5.22 -12.92 34.52
C PRO A 170 3.69 -12.89 34.37
N GLU A 171 3.00 -12.00 35.09
CA GLU A 171 1.55 -11.79 35.03
C GLU A 171 1.09 -11.11 33.73
N ALA A 172 2.00 -10.47 32.98
CA ALA A 172 1.68 -9.85 31.69
C ALA A 172 1.49 -10.94 30.60
N ALA A 173 0.27 -11.48 30.53
CA ALA A 173 -0.04 -12.69 29.75
C ALA A 173 -0.20 -12.47 28.24
N ASP A 174 -0.54 -11.25 27.79
CA ASP A 174 -0.78 -10.94 26.38
C ASP A 174 0.11 -9.79 25.85
N GLU A 175 0.15 -9.63 24.53
CA GLU A 175 1.00 -8.62 23.88
C GLU A 175 0.73 -7.20 24.38
N ALA A 176 -0.54 -6.87 24.63
CA ALA A 176 -0.92 -5.54 25.07
C ALA A 176 -0.46 -5.28 26.51
N ALA A 177 -0.54 -6.27 27.38
CA ALA A 177 -0.03 -6.21 28.76
C ALA A 177 1.49 -6.09 28.79
N VAL A 178 2.21 -6.87 27.96
CA VAL A 178 3.67 -6.78 27.84
C VAL A 178 4.10 -5.39 27.35
N ALA A 179 3.47 -4.89 26.28
CA ALA A 179 3.74 -3.55 25.77
C ALA A 179 3.36 -2.46 26.79
N ALA A 180 2.23 -2.60 27.48
CA ALA A 180 1.79 -1.64 28.49
C ALA A 180 2.78 -1.56 29.64
N TRP A 181 3.24 -2.69 30.18
CA TRP A 181 4.24 -2.68 31.24
C TRP A 181 5.55 -2.05 30.76
N HIS A 182 6.04 -2.46 29.58
CA HIS A 182 7.28 -1.93 29.03
C HIS A 182 7.22 -0.40 28.88
N GLY A 183 6.12 0.14 28.34
CA GLY A 183 5.93 1.58 28.24
C GLY A 183 5.76 2.28 29.59
N ALA A 184 4.99 1.70 30.51
CA ALA A 184 4.73 2.29 31.83
C ALA A 184 5.98 2.34 32.71
N ALA A 185 6.80 1.29 32.71
CA ALA A 185 8.02 1.22 33.51
C ALA A 185 9.07 2.25 33.04
N TYR A 186 9.28 2.37 31.73
CA TYR A 186 10.19 3.38 31.17
C TYR A 186 9.66 4.80 31.32
N LEU A 187 8.34 5.01 31.21
CA LEU A 187 7.73 6.31 31.49
C LEU A 187 7.90 6.70 32.97
N ALA A 188 7.66 5.78 33.90
CA ALA A 188 7.83 6.01 35.32
C ALA A 188 9.29 6.35 35.67
N LEU A 189 10.26 5.60 35.13
CA LEU A 189 11.69 5.92 35.23
C LEU A 189 12.00 7.35 34.75
N ALA A 190 11.52 7.70 33.55
CA ALA A 190 11.77 8.98 32.94
C ALA A 190 11.12 10.14 33.72
N VAL A 191 9.89 9.96 34.20
CA VAL A 191 9.15 10.94 35.00
C VAL A 191 9.82 11.17 36.36
N THR A 192 10.26 10.12 37.05
CA THR A 192 11.02 10.29 38.31
C THR A 192 12.32 11.05 38.08
N THR A 193 13.04 10.71 37.00
CA THR A 193 14.30 11.37 36.65
C THR A 193 14.05 12.84 36.33
N ALA A 194 13.03 13.14 35.51
CA ALA A 194 12.64 14.50 35.17
C ALA A 194 12.22 15.30 36.41
N GLY A 195 11.42 14.72 37.30
CA GLY A 195 11.01 15.37 38.56
C GLY A 195 12.21 15.80 39.40
N THR A 196 13.19 14.92 39.56
CA THR A 196 14.39 15.20 40.35
C THR A 196 15.25 16.32 39.77
N VAL A 197 15.32 16.43 38.43
CA VAL A 197 16.05 17.49 37.73
C VAL A 197 15.27 18.81 37.76
N VAL A 198 13.97 18.78 37.44
CA VAL A 198 13.12 19.98 37.35
C VAL A 198 12.96 20.66 38.70
N ASP A 199 12.81 19.90 39.79
CA ASP A 199 12.69 20.45 41.14
C ASP A 199 13.93 21.23 41.59
N GLN A 200 15.09 20.90 41.01
CA GLN A 200 16.36 21.57 41.29
C GLN A 200 16.71 22.63 40.25
N ALA A 201 15.98 22.72 39.13
CA ALA A 201 16.26 23.66 38.04
C ALA A 201 16.01 25.14 38.40
N HIS A 202 15.34 25.43 39.53
CA HIS A 202 15.00 26.77 40.01
C HIS A 202 14.32 27.67 38.95
N ALA A 203 13.69 27.07 37.93
CA ALA A 203 12.91 27.81 36.94
C ALA A 203 11.65 28.39 37.62
N PRO A 204 11.12 29.54 37.17
CA PRO A 204 9.84 30.04 37.66
C PRO A 204 8.71 29.10 37.25
N LEU A 205 8.45 28.09 38.09
CA LEU A 205 7.51 27.00 37.83
C LEU A 205 6.06 27.48 37.63
N SER A 206 5.74 28.69 38.09
CA SER A 206 4.46 29.37 37.83
C SER A 206 4.25 29.77 36.36
N VAL A 207 5.33 29.83 35.57
CA VAL A 207 5.30 30.15 34.13
C VAL A 207 5.38 28.89 33.27
N VAL A 208 6.09 27.87 33.75
CA VAL A 208 6.36 26.62 33.01
C VAL A 208 5.27 25.58 33.22
N GLY A 209 4.60 25.54 34.38
CA GLY A 209 3.75 24.43 34.79
C GLY A 209 4.59 23.22 35.20
N ARG A 210 4.87 23.08 36.50
CA ARG A 210 5.81 22.07 37.04
C ARG A 210 5.46 20.66 36.59
N GLU A 211 4.22 20.24 36.81
CA GLU A 211 3.74 18.90 36.52
C GLU A 211 3.76 18.62 35.02
N ALA A 212 3.34 19.59 34.21
CA ALA A 212 3.36 19.51 32.75
C ALA A 212 4.78 19.36 32.19
N ALA A 213 5.76 20.10 32.73
CA ALA A 213 7.16 19.97 32.33
C ALA A 213 7.76 18.62 32.73
N ILE A 214 7.50 18.15 33.94
CA ILE A 214 8.00 16.85 34.42
C ILE A 214 7.44 15.71 33.57
N VAL A 215 6.12 15.69 33.36
CA VAL A 215 5.49 14.63 32.56
C VAL A 215 5.87 14.74 31.10
N GLY A 216 5.94 15.95 30.53
CA GLY A 216 6.38 16.17 29.15
C GLY A 216 7.81 15.69 28.89
N LEU A 217 8.76 16.06 29.75
CA LEU A 217 10.14 15.56 29.68
C LEU A 217 10.18 14.04 29.85
N GLY A 218 9.38 13.50 30.77
CA GLY A 218 9.26 12.06 30.99
C GLY A 218 8.77 11.30 29.75
N ILE A 219 7.71 11.78 29.09
CA ILE A 219 7.16 11.16 27.87
C ILE A 219 8.18 11.21 26.72
N GLY A 220 8.78 12.37 26.47
CA GLY A 220 9.79 12.51 25.42
C GLY A 220 11.01 11.63 25.67
N THR A 221 11.50 11.59 26.90
CA THR A 221 12.66 10.77 27.31
C THR A 221 12.35 9.29 27.21
N ALA A 222 11.19 8.84 27.71
CA ALA A 222 10.77 7.45 27.57
C ALA A 222 10.62 7.05 26.10
N ALA A 223 10.10 7.93 25.24
CA ALA A 223 9.98 7.65 23.82
C ALA A 223 11.33 7.48 23.12
N VAL A 224 12.36 8.24 23.50
CA VAL A 224 13.73 8.05 23.00
C VAL A 224 14.30 6.73 23.51
N LEU A 225 14.25 6.48 24.82
CA LEU A 225 14.77 5.24 25.43
C LEU A 225 14.12 3.98 24.83
N LEU A 226 12.80 3.98 24.66
CA LEU A 226 12.07 2.83 24.14
C LEU A 226 12.38 2.53 22.67
N ARG A 227 12.82 3.51 21.87
CA ARG A 227 13.32 3.27 20.50
C ARG A 227 14.69 2.63 20.48
N GLU A 228 15.51 2.93 21.48
CA GLU A 228 16.88 2.41 21.63
C GLU A 228 16.90 1.03 22.32
N THR A 229 15.84 0.70 23.05
CA THR A 229 15.74 -0.51 23.88
C THR A 229 15.16 -1.69 23.08
N PRO A 230 15.81 -2.87 23.10
CA PRO A 230 15.21 -4.09 22.54
C PRO A 230 13.87 -4.44 23.20
N MET A 231 12.93 -4.94 22.40
CA MET A 231 11.64 -5.40 22.93
C MET A 231 11.84 -6.50 24.00
N PRO A 232 11.01 -6.54 25.06
CA PRO A 232 11.08 -7.59 26.06
C PRO A 232 10.98 -8.99 25.46
N PRO A 233 11.71 -10.01 25.98
CA PRO A 233 11.67 -11.37 25.44
C PRO A 233 10.28 -11.99 25.37
N ALA A 234 9.37 -11.60 26.28
CA ALA A 234 7.98 -12.07 26.29
C ALA A 234 7.12 -11.47 25.17
N TYR A 235 7.54 -10.37 24.53
CA TYR A 235 6.73 -9.64 23.56
C TYR A 235 6.51 -10.43 22.27
N ALA A 236 7.57 -10.98 21.66
CA ALA A 236 7.46 -11.69 20.40
C ALA A 236 6.56 -12.95 20.50
N PRO A 237 6.70 -13.82 21.52
CA PRO A 237 5.77 -14.92 21.74
C PRO A 237 4.31 -14.46 21.97
N ALA A 238 4.11 -13.40 22.74
CA ALA A 238 2.77 -12.87 23.01
C ALA A 238 2.12 -12.26 21.77
N LEU A 239 2.91 -11.59 20.93
CA LEU A 239 2.47 -11.06 19.63
C LEU A 239 2.08 -12.21 18.69
N LEU A 240 2.90 -13.26 18.61
CA LEU A 240 2.57 -14.46 17.82
C LEU A 240 1.26 -15.09 18.31
N ALA A 241 1.09 -15.28 19.62
CA ALA A 241 -0.16 -15.80 20.19
C ALA A 241 -1.38 -14.92 19.86
N LYS A 242 -1.23 -13.59 19.91
CA LYS A 242 -2.27 -12.65 19.49
C LYS A 242 -2.63 -12.80 18.01
N ILE A 243 -1.63 -12.91 17.14
CA ILE A 243 -1.82 -13.12 15.70
C ILE A 243 -2.55 -14.45 15.46
N GLN A 244 -2.09 -15.52 16.09
CA GLN A 244 -2.67 -16.85 16.05
C GLN A 244 -4.16 -16.84 16.46
N ALA A 245 -4.50 -16.19 17.58
CA ALA A 245 -5.87 -16.08 18.06
C ALA A 245 -6.79 -15.26 17.12
N GLY A 246 -6.22 -14.25 16.46
CA GLY A 246 -6.91 -13.37 15.51
C GLY A 246 -6.98 -13.90 14.07
N TYR A 247 -6.25 -14.96 13.74
CA TYR A 247 -6.18 -15.48 12.38
C TYR A 247 -7.51 -16.13 11.98
N ARG A 248 -8.03 -15.76 10.81
CA ARG A 248 -9.32 -16.23 10.27
C ARG A 248 -9.16 -16.61 8.80
N LEU A 249 -9.86 -17.65 8.40
CA LEU A 249 -9.91 -18.17 7.03
C LEU A 249 -11.35 -18.08 6.49
N PRO A 250 -11.55 -17.92 5.16
CA PRO A 250 -10.52 -17.72 4.15
C PRO A 250 -9.89 -16.32 4.21
N ARG A 251 -8.72 -16.17 3.61
CA ARG A 251 -8.07 -14.86 3.40
C ARG A 251 -7.80 -14.66 1.93
N GLN A 252 -7.98 -13.43 1.47
CA GLN A 252 -7.61 -13.01 0.13
C GLN A 252 -6.82 -11.72 0.23
N SER A 253 -5.76 -11.65 -0.57
CA SER A 253 -4.89 -10.50 -0.67
C SER A 253 -4.44 -10.32 -2.10
N PHE A 254 -4.25 -9.07 -2.50
CA PHE A 254 -3.84 -8.69 -3.84
C PHE A 254 -2.76 -7.65 -3.70
N GLY A 255 -1.68 -7.81 -4.45
CA GLY A 255 -0.57 -6.89 -4.44
C GLY A 255 0.31 -7.07 -5.66
N ARG A 256 1.40 -6.33 -5.69
CA ARG A 256 2.41 -6.45 -6.73
C ARG A 256 3.72 -6.88 -6.13
N VAL A 257 4.42 -7.77 -6.81
CA VAL A 257 5.79 -8.15 -6.44
C VAL A 257 6.74 -7.66 -7.52
N ARG A 258 7.90 -7.16 -7.10
CA ARG A 258 8.98 -6.84 -8.01
C ARG A 258 9.64 -8.14 -8.45
N VAL A 259 9.92 -8.23 -9.74
CA VAL A 259 10.60 -9.36 -10.36
C VAL A 259 12.01 -8.92 -10.70
N ALA A 260 12.98 -9.71 -10.28
CA ALA A 260 14.37 -9.61 -10.73
C ALA A 260 14.98 -11.00 -10.89
N GLY A 261 15.83 -11.19 -11.89
CA GLY A 261 16.33 -12.52 -12.23
C GLY A 261 15.19 -13.51 -12.50
N SER A 262 14.04 -13.00 -12.97
CA SER A 262 12.97 -13.81 -13.52
C SER A 262 12.26 -14.71 -12.47
N ARG A 263 12.12 -14.20 -11.23
CA ARG A 263 11.51 -14.92 -10.11
C ARG A 263 10.95 -14.01 -9.02
N PHE A 264 10.07 -14.58 -8.21
CA PHE A 264 9.67 -14.12 -6.88
C PHE A 264 9.37 -15.35 -6.00
N ALA A 265 9.04 -15.18 -4.72
CA ALA A 265 8.77 -16.32 -3.85
C ALA A 265 7.59 -16.11 -2.88
N LEU A 266 7.04 -17.21 -2.40
CA LEU A 266 6.23 -17.28 -1.18
C LEU A 266 7.06 -18.03 -0.13
N ILE A 267 7.53 -17.36 0.92
CA ILE A 267 8.50 -17.95 1.86
C ILE A 267 8.36 -17.38 3.28
N ASP A 268 8.64 -18.21 4.29
CA ASP A 268 8.75 -17.81 5.72
C ASP A 268 10.20 -17.78 6.24
N ARG A 269 11.19 -18.03 5.36
CA ARG A 269 12.63 -18.02 5.67
C ARG A 269 13.44 -17.27 4.61
N GLN A 270 14.76 -17.43 4.67
CA GLN A 270 15.71 -16.80 3.78
C GLN A 270 15.64 -17.38 2.36
N LEU A 271 15.68 -16.50 1.35
CA LEU A 271 15.64 -16.89 -0.06
C LEU A 271 16.94 -17.59 -0.48
N PRO A 272 16.85 -18.73 -1.20
CA PRO A 272 18.04 -19.33 -1.81
C PRO A 272 18.53 -18.53 -3.02
N ALA A 273 19.85 -18.53 -3.24
CA ALA A 273 20.47 -17.79 -4.33
C ALA A 273 20.08 -18.32 -5.71
N THR A 274 19.94 -19.64 -5.88
CA THR A 274 19.57 -20.30 -7.12
C THR A 274 18.54 -21.40 -6.86
N VAL A 275 17.68 -21.65 -7.84
CA VAL A 275 16.70 -22.73 -7.80
C VAL A 275 16.52 -23.27 -9.23
N ASP A 276 16.27 -24.57 -9.34
CA ASP A 276 15.96 -25.22 -10.61
C ASP A 276 14.45 -25.32 -10.79
N PHE A 277 13.97 -24.96 -11.99
CA PHE A 277 12.57 -25.04 -12.39
C PHE A 277 12.31 -26.16 -13.41
N GLY A 278 13.29 -27.01 -13.70
CA GLY A 278 13.21 -28.06 -14.72
C GLY A 278 12.15 -29.13 -14.47
N ASP A 279 11.62 -29.27 -13.25
CA ASP A 279 10.62 -30.30 -12.93
C ASP A 279 9.24 -30.02 -13.55
N ASN A 280 8.78 -28.78 -13.47
CA ASN A 280 7.45 -28.38 -13.96
C ASN A 280 7.47 -27.06 -14.75
N GLY A 281 8.53 -26.25 -14.65
CA GLY A 281 8.70 -24.99 -15.37
C GLY A 281 8.06 -23.77 -14.73
N LEU A 282 7.33 -23.92 -13.61
CA LEU A 282 6.56 -22.84 -12.96
C LEU A 282 6.99 -22.58 -11.51
N VAL A 283 7.09 -23.61 -10.69
CA VAL A 283 7.31 -23.49 -9.24
C VAL A 283 8.32 -24.51 -8.75
N ALA A 284 9.19 -24.08 -7.83
CA ALA A 284 10.17 -24.94 -7.19
C ALA A 284 10.07 -24.80 -5.67
N VAL A 285 10.04 -25.92 -4.95
CA VAL A 285 9.96 -25.93 -3.49
C VAL A 285 11.33 -25.63 -2.90
N VAL A 286 11.37 -24.77 -1.88
CA VAL A 286 12.59 -24.36 -1.18
C VAL A 286 12.36 -24.50 0.34
N ASP A 287 13.42 -24.39 1.15
CA ASP A 287 13.25 -24.40 2.61
C ASP A 287 12.35 -23.22 3.04
N GLY A 288 11.28 -23.52 3.77
CA GLY A 288 10.31 -22.51 4.21
C GLY A 288 9.39 -21.94 3.12
N GLY A 289 9.30 -22.54 1.92
CA GLY A 289 8.42 -21.97 0.90
C GLY A 289 8.49 -22.57 -0.49
N ALA A 290 8.15 -21.73 -1.46
CA ALA A 290 8.28 -22.01 -2.88
C ALA A 290 8.70 -20.76 -3.64
N MET A 291 9.51 -20.96 -4.67
CA MET A 291 9.90 -19.93 -5.63
C MET A 291 9.10 -20.10 -6.91
N ILE A 292 8.71 -19.00 -7.53
CA ILE A 292 7.86 -18.96 -8.72
C ILE A 292 8.66 -18.34 -9.87
N ARG A 293 8.62 -18.99 -11.04
CA ARG A 293 9.29 -18.58 -12.28
C ARG A 293 8.40 -17.64 -13.08
N THR A 294 8.94 -16.48 -13.44
CA THR A 294 8.25 -15.47 -14.26
C THR A 294 8.56 -15.56 -15.74
N GLY A 295 7.66 -15.09 -16.59
CA GLY A 295 7.90 -14.87 -18.02
C GLY A 295 8.94 -13.77 -18.27
N ILE A 296 8.75 -12.66 -17.57
CA ILE A 296 9.64 -11.50 -17.62
C ILE A 296 10.93 -11.71 -16.81
N ALA A 297 12.02 -11.06 -17.22
CA ALA A 297 13.30 -11.06 -16.48
C ALA A 297 13.28 -10.06 -15.32
N GLU A 298 12.76 -8.86 -15.57
CA GLU A 298 12.75 -7.72 -14.66
C GLU A 298 11.40 -7.00 -14.79
N GLY A 299 10.92 -6.41 -13.71
CA GLY A 299 9.69 -5.62 -13.70
C GLY A 299 8.84 -5.87 -12.47
N SER A 300 7.52 -5.93 -12.63
CA SER A 300 6.61 -6.23 -11.54
C SER A 300 5.39 -6.99 -12.06
N VAL A 301 4.95 -8.00 -11.33
CA VAL A 301 3.76 -8.79 -11.68
C VAL A 301 2.68 -8.65 -10.60
N GLY A 302 1.42 -8.81 -11.01
CA GLY A 302 0.28 -8.87 -10.09
C GLY A 302 0.18 -10.26 -9.47
N VAL A 303 -0.01 -10.31 -8.16
CA VAL A 303 -0.20 -11.57 -7.41
C VAL A 303 -1.46 -11.48 -6.58
N GLU A 304 -2.35 -12.44 -6.79
CA GLU A 304 -3.44 -12.76 -5.88
C GLU A 304 -3.02 -13.93 -4.98
N LEU A 305 -3.15 -13.76 -3.67
CA LEU A 305 -2.90 -14.82 -2.70
C LEU A 305 -4.19 -15.12 -1.93
N SER A 306 -4.65 -16.35 -2.08
CA SER A 306 -5.79 -16.93 -1.37
C SER A 306 -5.31 -17.99 -0.37
N VAL A 307 -5.77 -17.90 0.89
CA VAL A 307 -5.50 -18.90 1.92
C VAL A 307 -6.83 -19.51 2.35
N LEU A 308 -6.96 -20.82 2.18
CA LEU A 308 -8.20 -21.58 2.38
C LEU A 308 -8.08 -22.53 3.58
N ALA A 309 -9.22 -22.88 4.16
CA ALA A 309 -9.31 -23.87 5.23
C ALA A 309 -9.15 -25.30 4.72
N GLU A 310 -9.60 -25.57 3.50
CA GLU A 310 -9.61 -26.88 2.87
C GLU A 310 -9.10 -26.79 1.42
N ALA A 311 -8.81 -27.95 0.84
CA ALA A 311 -8.35 -28.03 -0.54
C ALA A 311 -9.43 -27.49 -1.51
N PRO A 312 -9.06 -26.64 -2.49
CA PRO A 312 -9.99 -26.21 -3.53
C PRO A 312 -10.44 -27.41 -4.37
N THR A 313 -11.76 -27.58 -4.49
CA THR A 313 -12.41 -28.73 -5.14
C THR A 313 -12.35 -28.69 -6.67
N GLU A 314 -12.27 -27.49 -7.23
CA GLU A 314 -12.23 -27.25 -8.67
C GLU A 314 -10.87 -26.68 -9.06
N VAL A 315 -10.50 -26.88 -10.33
CA VAL A 315 -9.33 -26.24 -10.93
C VAL A 315 -9.82 -25.03 -11.71
N GLU A 316 -9.35 -23.86 -11.34
CA GLU A 316 -9.75 -22.57 -11.89
C GLU A 316 -9.50 -22.52 -13.41
N SER A 317 -10.53 -22.13 -14.17
CA SER A 317 -10.43 -21.93 -15.62
C SER A 317 -9.77 -20.58 -15.96
N GLY A 318 -9.33 -20.39 -17.21
CA GLY A 318 -8.68 -19.14 -17.65
C GLY A 318 -7.17 -19.02 -17.40
N TRP A 319 -6.57 -19.96 -16.65
CA TRP A 319 -5.11 -19.98 -16.41
C TRP A 319 -4.35 -20.83 -17.43
N GLU A 320 -3.13 -20.46 -17.78
CA GLU A 320 -2.33 -21.15 -18.80
C GLU A 320 -1.51 -22.29 -18.20
N ASP A 321 -0.96 -22.07 -17.01
CA ASP A 321 -0.15 -23.03 -16.27
C ASP A 321 -0.66 -23.13 -14.82
N ILE A 322 -0.80 -24.36 -14.33
CA ILE A 322 -1.34 -24.66 -13.01
C ILE A 322 -0.58 -25.85 -12.41
N VAL A 323 0.16 -25.60 -11.34
CA VAL A 323 0.97 -26.62 -10.64
C VAL A 323 0.68 -26.56 -9.15
N GLU A 324 0.48 -27.73 -8.54
CA GLU A 324 0.40 -27.88 -7.09
C GLU A 324 1.65 -28.55 -6.53
N VAL A 325 2.17 -28.00 -5.43
CA VAL A 325 3.30 -28.55 -4.69
C VAL A 325 3.00 -28.58 -3.19
N SER A 326 3.73 -29.41 -2.47
CA SER A 326 3.78 -29.38 -1.01
C SER A 326 5.02 -28.63 -0.55
N TRP A 327 4.88 -27.78 0.47
CA TRP A 327 5.99 -27.13 1.15
C TRP A 327 5.77 -27.19 2.66
N ARG A 328 6.84 -26.99 3.43
CA ARG A 328 6.80 -27.00 4.89
C ARG A 328 7.16 -25.62 5.42
N ALA A 329 6.25 -25.03 6.18
CA ALA A 329 6.52 -23.79 6.91
C ALA A 329 7.33 -24.11 8.16
N GLY A 330 8.46 -23.43 8.32
CA GLY A 330 9.31 -23.55 9.50
C GLY A 330 8.77 -22.72 10.68
N GLU A 331 8.27 -21.53 10.38
CA GLU A 331 7.79 -20.55 11.36
C GLU A 331 6.30 -20.23 11.15
N GLY A 332 5.80 -20.37 9.92
CA GLY A 332 4.49 -19.88 9.49
C GLY A 332 4.57 -18.43 9.01
N GLN A 333 3.44 -17.83 8.65
CA GLN A 333 3.38 -16.43 8.18
C GLN A 333 4.29 -16.12 6.98
N ALA A 334 4.34 -17.01 6.00
CA ALA A 334 5.04 -16.74 4.75
C ALA A 334 4.50 -15.49 4.05
N SER A 335 5.42 -14.77 3.41
CA SER A 335 5.15 -13.55 2.64
C SER A 335 5.42 -13.80 1.17
N VAL A 336 4.71 -13.10 0.29
CA VAL A 336 5.16 -12.99 -1.11
C VAL A 336 6.25 -11.94 -1.16
N VAL A 337 7.45 -12.34 -1.55
CA VAL A 337 8.65 -11.50 -1.53
C VAL A 337 9.29 -11.40 -2.90
N ASP A 338 9.90 -10.25 -3.15
CA ASP A 338 10.82 -10.06 -4.26
C ASP A 338 12.16 -10.77 -3.98
N PRO A 339 13.08 -10.83 -4.96
CA PRO A 339 14.38 -11.48 -4.79
C PRO A 339 15.28 -10.90 -3.70
N ASP A 340 15.03 -9.67 -3.24
CA ASP A 340 15.78 -9.02 -2.15
C ASP A 340 15.09 -9.25 -0.78
N GLY A 341 13.99 -9.99 -0.75
CA GLY A 341 13.24 -10.32 0.47
C GLY A 341 12.22 -9.27 0.88
N ALA A 342 11.99 -8.23 0.06
CA ALA A 342 10.98 -7.22 0.35
C ALA A 342 9.58 -7.69 -0.06
N SER A 343 8.56 -7.31 0.70
CA SER A 343 7.16 -7.67 0.46
C SER A 343 6.28 -6.42 0.37
N ASP A 344 5.32 -6.44 -0.55
CA ASP A 344 4.23 -5.47 -0.59
C ASP A 344 3.33 -5.66 0.64
N PRO A 345 2.95 -4.61 1.40
CA PRO A 345 2.21 -4.77 2.65
C PRO A 345 0.96 -5.68 2.59
N PRO A 346 0.14 -5.66 1.51
CA PRO A 346 -1.00 -6.58 1.39
C PRO A 346 -0.60 -8.07 1.34
N LEU A 347 0.60 -8.39 0.83
CA LEU A 347 1.10 -9.75 0.62
C LEU A 347 2.07 -10.24 1.71
N CYS A 348 2.37 -9.37 2.69
CA CYS A 348 3.25 -9.69 3.79
C CYS A 348 2.51 -10.56 4.84
N ARG A 349 3.16 -11.64 5.29
CA ARG A 349 2.75 -12.51 6.40
C ARG A 349 1.32 -13.03 6.33
N GLN A 350 0.90 -13.45 5.14
CA GLN A 350 -0.49 -13.81 4.87
C GLN A 350 -0.82 -15.27 5.13
N THR A 351 0.15 -16.19 5.07
CA THR A 351 -0.13 -17.63 5.32
C THR A 351 -0.32 -17.91 6.81
N PRO A 352 -0.82 -19.10 7.19
CA PRO A 352 -1.17 -19.36 8.57
C PRO A 352 0.03 -19.25 9.52
N PRO A 353 -0.17 -18.70 10.74
CA PRO A 353 0.89 -18.37 11.68
C PRO A 353 1.38 -19.57 12.51
N TRP A 354 1.31 -20.76 11.93
CA TRP A 354 1.76 -22.00 12.55
C TRP A 354 2.70 -22.74 11.59
N PRO A 355 3.76 -23.38 12.12
CA PRO A 355 4.57 -24.29 11.33
C PRO A 355 3.73 -25.50 10.91
N GLY A 356 4.13 -26.14 9.81
CA GLY A 356 3.41 -27.32 9.33
C GLY A 356 3.55 -27.54 7.84
N ASP A 357 2.90 -28.59 7.38
CA ASP A 357 2.85 -28.94 5.96
C ASP A 357 1.66 -28.24 5.29
N TYR A 358 1.95 -27.61 4.16
CA TYR A 358 0.98 -26.87 3.36
C TYR A 358 1.05 -27.32 1.92
N ARG A 359 -0.07 -27.14 1.23
CA ARG A 359 -0.16 -27.21 -0.23
C ARG A 359 -0.21 -25.81 -0.79
N LEU A 360 0.42 -25.64 -1.94
CA LEU A 360 0.39 -24.44 -2.75
C LEU A 360 -0.01 -24.83 -4.17
N ARG A 361 -1.10 -24.26 -4.67
CA ARG A 361 -1.44 -24.24 -6.10
C ARG A 361 -1.01 -22.90 -6.69
N VAL A 362 -0.12 -22.94 -7.66
CA VAL A 362 0.34 -21.77 -8.42
C VAL A 362 -0.36 -21.78 -9.76
N HIS A 363 -1.07 -20.71 -10.04
CA HIS A 363 -1.62 -20.41 -11.35
C HIS A 363 -0.82 -19.30 -12.00
N ALA A 364 -0.56 -19.43 -13.29
CA ALA A 364 0.10 -18.40 -14.08
C ALA A 364 -0.59 -18.23 -15.44
N ARG A 365 -0.59 -16.99 -15.91
CA ARG A 365 -1.00 -16.63 -17.28
C ARG A 365 -0.11 -15.50 -17.78
N GLY A 366 0.08 -15.46 -19.09
CA GLY A 366 0.81 -14.39 -19.76
C GLY A 366 2.33 -14.49 -19.62
N ARG A 367 2.87 -15.65 -19.25
CA ARG A 367 4.33 -15.86 -19.12
C ARG A 367 5.08 -15.85 -20.46
N ASP A 368 4.36 -15.99 -21.56
CA ASP A 368 4.91 -15.84 -22.91
C ASP A 368 4.82 -14.38 -23.41
N GLU A 369 4.25 -13.47 -22.62
CA GLU A 369 4.19 -12.05 -22.95
C GLU A 369 5.49 -11.35 -22.58
N ALA A 370 5.95 -10.45 -23.44
CA ALA A 370 7.09 -9.59 -23.11
C ALA A 370 6.73 -8.50 -22.08
N ASP A 371 5.43 -8.27 -21.88
CA ASP A 371 4.90 -7.15 -21.13
C ASP A 371 4.28 -7.61 -19.80
N SER A 372 4.89 -7.13 -18.71
CA SER A 372 4.54 -7.49 -17.34
C SER A 372 3.10 -7.16 -16.93
N GLU A 373 2.40 -6.28 -17.67
CA GLU A 373 0.99 -5.96 -17.39
C GLU A 373 0.05 -7.14 -17.66
N TYR A 374 0.47 -8.11 -18.50
CA TYR A 374 -0.32 -9.27 -18.87
C TYR A 374 0.09 -10.55 -18.12
N GLU A 375 1.22 -10.50 -17.42
CA GLU A 375 1.69 -11.59 -16.59
C GLU A 375 1.11 -11.46 -15.17
N SER A 376 0.40 -12.49 -14.73
CA SER A 376 -0.23 -12.50 -13.40
C SER A 376 -0.28 -13.89 -12.81
N TYR A 377 -0.38 -13.91 -11.48
CA TYR A 377 -0.30 -15.11 -10.68
C TYR A 377 -1.42 -15.19 -9.65
N GLN A 378 -1.93 -16.40 -9.44
CA GLN A 378 -2.78 -16.71 -8.29
C GLN A 378 -2.14 -17.83 -7.48
N LEU A 379 -1.90 -17.56 -6.21
CA LEU A 379 -1.36 -18.50 -5.24
C LEU A 379 -2.48 -18.94 -4.32
N VAL A 380 -2.76 -20.23 -4.26
CA VAL A 380 -3.78 -20.78 -3.35
C VAL A 380 -3.09 -21.70 -2.34
N VAL A 381 -3.20 -21.38 -1.06
CA VAL A 381 -2.55 -22.09 0.05
C VAL A 381 -3.59 -22.72 0.95
N TRP A 382 -3.40 -23.99 1.33
CA TRP A 382 -4.20 -24.67 2.34
C TRP A 382 -3.35 -25.66 3.14
N ALA A 383 -3.76 -25.95 4.39
CA ALA A 383 -3.08 -26.93 5.21
C ALA A 383 -3.41 -28.35 4.72
N ALA A 384 -2.39 -29.16 4.48
CA ALA A 384 -2.54 -30.57 4.11
C ALA A 384 -1.20 -31.31 4.24
N PRO A 385 -1.22 -32.64 4.51
CA PRO A 385 0.00 -33.45 4.52
C PRO A 385 0.80 -33.33 3.22
N ALA A 386 2.10 -33.54 3.31
CA ALA A 386 2.97 -33.60 2.15
C ALA A 386 2.47 -34.67 1.15
N ALA A 387 2.37 -34.28 -0.12
CA ALA A 387 1.95 -35.13 -1.22
C ALA A 387 2.78 -34.81 -2.47
N PRO A 388 2.87 -35.73 -3.45
CA PRO A 388 3.54 -35.47 -4.72
C PRO A 388 2.99 -34.23 -5.43
N GLN A 389 3.82 -33.62 -6.30
CA GLN A 389 3.36 -32.52 -7.12
C GLN A 389 2.24 -32.98 -8.08
N VAL A 390 1.29 -32.09 -8.37
CA VAL A 390 0.22 -32.32 -9.35
C VAL A 390 0.30 -31.22 -10.40
N VAL A 391 0.46 -31.60 -11.66
CA VAL A 391 0.47 -30.66 -12.79
C VAL A 391 -0.89 -30.73 -13.47
N HIS A 392 -1.72 -29.71 -13.27
CA HIS A 392 -3.04 -29.62 -13.90
C HIS A 392 -2.94 -29.06 -15.32
N ARG A 393 -2.03 -28.09 -15.54
CA ARG A 393 -1.82 -27.47 -16.85
C ARG A 393 -0.39 -26.93 -16.97
N ARG A 394 0.19 -27.02 -18.18
CA ARG A 394 1.53 -26.51 -18.52
C ARG A 394 1.62 -26.23 -20.03
N THR A 395 1.10 -25.09 -20.46
CA THR A 395 0.92 -24.76 -21.88
C THR A 395 1.80 -23.61 -22.37
N ASP A 396 2.50 -22.92 -21.47
CA ASP A 396 3.38 -21.82 -21.84
C ASP A 396 4.71 -22.30 -22.47
N ARG A 397 5.27 -21.50 -23.38
CA ARG A 397 6.52 -21.84 -24.10
C ARG A 397 7.73 -21.80 -23.17
N LEU A 398 7.74 -20.90 -22.19
CA LEU A 398 8.82 -20.79 -21.21
C LEU A 398 9.03 -22.10 -20.44
N GLY A 399 7.98 -22.69 -19.91
CA GLY A 399 7.98 -23.94 -19.18
C GLY A 399 8.46 -25.09 -20.05
N HIS A 400 8.00 -25.16 -21.31
CA HIS A 400 8.55 -26.12 -22.28
C HIS A 400 10.06 -25.97 -22.46
N ARG A 401 10.57 -24.76 -22.67
CA ARG A 401 12.03 -24.51 -22.74
C ARG A 401 12.78 -24.94 -21.49
N LEU A 402 12.26 -24.64 -20.30
CA LEU A 402 12.88 -24.99 -19.02
C LEU A 402 12.94 -26.50 -18.80
N ARG A 403 11.97 -27.25 -19.34
CA ARG A 403 11.94 -28.71 -19.28
C ARG A 403 12.70 -29.40 -20.44
N GLY A 404 13.27 -28.62 -21.37
CA GLY A 404 13.91 -29.15 -22.57
C GLY A 404 12.92 -29.76 -23.59
N GLU A 405 11.64 -29.39 -23.51
CA GLU A 405 10.58 -29.86 -24.40
C GLU A 405 10.43 -28.93 -25.62
N PRO A 406 10.00 -29.43 -26.79
CA PRO A 406 9.65 -28.58 -27.93
C PRO A 406 8.55 -27.58 -27.57
N GLU A 407 8.70 -26.32 -28.00
CA GLU A 407 7.71 -25.28 -27.72
C GLU A 407 6.36 -25.55 -28.42
N PRO A 408 5.23 -25.31 -27.75
CA PRO A 408 3.92 -25.44 -28.37
C PRO A 408 3.67 -24.32 -29.39
N VAL A 409 2.99 -24.69 -30.48
CA VAL A 409 2.39 -23.72 -31.39
C VAL A 409 1.17 -23.12 -30.71
N ARG A 410 1.15 -21.80 -30.56
CA ARG A 410 0.06 -21.06 -29.92
C ARG A 410 -0.88 -20.51 -31.00
N PRO A 411 -2.21 -20.56 -30.81
CA PRO A 411 -3.14 -19.91 -31.72
C PRO A 411 -2.82 -18.41 -31.84
N PRO A 412 -3.01 -17.80 -33.03
CA PRO A 412 -2.90 -16.37 -33.16
C PRO A 412 -3.93 -15.68 -32.26
N ARG A 413 -3.49 -14.64 -31.53
CA ARG A 413 -4.34 -13.80 -30.67
C ARG A 413 -4.44 -12.41 -31.29
N PRO A 414 -5.26 -12.20 -32.34
CA PRO A 414 -5.36 -10.93 -33.06
C PRO A 414 -5.76 -9.77 -32.15
N GLU A 415 -6.50 -10.05 -31.07
CA GLU A 415 -6.91 -9.06 -30.07
C GLU A 415 -5.71 -8.36 -29.43
N ARG A 416 -4.52 -8.98 -29.39
CA ARG A 416 -3.33 -8.32 -28.85
C ARG A 416 -2.93 -7.06 -29.62
N ALA A 417 -3.30 -6.96 -30.90
CA ALA A 417 -3.05 -5.78 -31.72
C ALA A 417 -3.78 -4.53 -31.20
N TYR A 418 -4.83 -4.68 -30.37
CA TYR A 418 -5.61 -3.57 -29.81
C TYR A 418 -5.23 -3.20 -28.36
N ARG A 419 -4.26 -3.89 -27.76
CA ARG A 419 -3.83 -3.66 -26.38
C ARG A 419 -3.30 -2.24 -26.11
N TRP A 420 -2.82 -1.55 -27.15
CA TRP A 420 -2.38 -0.16 -27.06
C TRP A 420 -3.45 0.77 -26.48
N ILE A 421 -4.74 0.46 -26.64
CA ILE A 421 -5.86 1.23 -26.08
C ILE A 421 -5.74 1.41 -24.57
N ARG A 422 -5.23 0.39 -23.85
CA ARG A 422 -5.03 0.46 -22.39
C ARG A 422 -4.06 1.57 -21.97
N ARG A 423 -3.20 2.03 -22.87
CA ARG A 423 -2.19 3.08 -22.64
C ARG A 423 -2.64 4.45 -23.15
N THR A 424 -3.91 4.58 -23.51
CA THR A 424 -4.49 5.80 -24.04
C THR A 424 -5.65 6.28 -23.16
N PRO A 425 -6.14 7.51 -23.35
CA PRO A 425 -7.34 7.99 -22.67
C PRO A 425 -8.59 7.14 -22.94
N LEU A 426 -8.61 6.34 -24.01
CA LEU A 426 -9.72 5.42 -24.32
C LEU A 426 -9.84 4.27 -23.30
N SER A 427 -8.79 3.99 -22.50
CA SER A 427 -8.76 2.86 -21.56
C SER A 427 -9.89 2.85 -20.52
N VAL A 428 -10.40 4.03 -20.16
CA VAL A 428 -11.36 4.20 -19.05
C VAL A 428 -12.80 3.99 -19.52
N ALA A 429 -13.20 4.69 -20.58
CA ALA A 429 -14.52 4.59 -21.19
C ALA A 429 -14.49 5.21 -22.58
N ALA A 430 -14.99 4.50 -23.58
CA ALA A 430 -15.11 5.01 -24.93
C ALA A 430 -16.09 4.18 -25.77
N THR A 431 -16.46 4.74 -26.92
CA THR A 431 -17.04 4.01 -28.04
C THR A 431 -16.15 4.20 -29.27
N VAL A 432 -15.82 3.10 -29.93
CA VAL A 432 -15.17 3.11 -31.25
C VAL A 432 -16.13 2.51 -32.25
N THR A 433 -16.51 3.29 -33.24
CA THR A 433 -17.37 2.88 -34.36
C THR A 433 -16.60 2.98 -35.68
N VAL A 434 -16.67 1.95 -36.50
CA VAL A 434 -16.11 1.93 -37.85
C VAL A 434 -17.26 1.88 -38.86
N VAL A 435 -17.27 2.81 -39.80
CA VAL A 435 -18.32 2.93 -40.82
C VAL A 435 -17.73 2.87 -42.22
N THR A 436 -18.29 2.04 -43.09
CA THR A 436 -17.88 1.92 -44.50
C THR A 436 -18.98 2.40 -45.45
N GLY A 437 -18.58 2.87 -46.63
CA GLY A 437 -19.52 3.29 -47.69
C GLY A 437 -20.23 4.62 -47.44
N MET A 438 -19.80 5.38 -46.43
CA MET A 438 -20.36 6.68 -46.03
C MET A 438 -19.24 7.73 -45.94
N THR A 439 -19.60 8.99 -46.18
CA THR A 439 -18.71 10.16 -45.99
C THR A 439 -18.68 10.62 -44.53
N VAL A 440 -17.69 11.44 -44.18
CA VAL A 440 -17.58 12.04 -42.83
C VAL A 440 -18.83 12.82 -42.45
N GLU A 441 -19.37 13.62 -43.36
CA GLU A 441 -20.55 14.44 -43.12
C GLU A 441 -21.81 13.59 -42.90
N GLU A 442 -21.94 12.48 -43.63
CA GLU A 442 -23.04 11.54 -43.43
C GLU A 442 -22.93 10.81 -42.08
N VAL A 443 -21.72 10.42 -41.67
CA VAL A 443 -21.48 9.80 -40.35
C VAL A 443 -21.76 10.78 -39.23
N LEU A 444 -21.28 12.03 -39.31
CA LEU A 444 -21.56 13.05 -38.30
C LEU A 444 -23.06 13.29 -38.15
N ARG A 445 -23.80 13.40 -39.25
CA ARG A 445 -25.27 13.52 -39.22
C ARG A 445 -25.95 12.29 -38.62
N ALA A 446 -25.46 11.08 -38.90
CA ALA A 446 -25.99 9.86 -38.30
C ALA A 446 -25.82 9.84 -36.77
N PHE A 447 -24.73 10.40 -36.25
CA PHE A 447 -24.48 10.57 -34.82
C PHE A 447 -25.31 11.69 -34.18
N GLY A 448 -25.99 12.55 -34.97
CA GLY A 448 -26.68 13.74 -34.47
C GLY A 448 -25.75 14.94 -34.30
N ALA A 449 -24.61 14.95 -34.98
CA ALA A 449 -23.63 16.03 -34.98
C ALA A 449 -23.72 16.87 -36.26
N ASP A 450 -23.43 18.18 -36.13
CA ASP A 450 -23.41 19.12 -37.25
C ASP A 450 -21.99 19.19 -37.85
N PRO A 451 -21.77 18.72 -39.10
CA PRO A 451 -20.45 18.73 -39.73
C PRO A 451 -19.87 20.13 -39.96
N ASP A 452 -20.72 21.16 -39.98
CA ASP A 452 -20.29 22.55 -40.19
C ASP A 452 -19.88 23.24 -38.88
N ARG A 453 -19.90 22.52 -37.74
CA ARG A 453 -19.57 23.04 -36.40
C ARG A 453 -18.50 22.23 -35.67
N PRO A 454 -17.25 22.20 -36.18
CA PRO A 454 -16.14 21.60 -35.46
C PRO A 454 -15.79 22.43 -34.22
N GLU A 455 -15.48 21.75 -33.12
CA GLU A 455 -15.00 22.34 -31.87
C GLU A 455 -13.69 21.69 -31.43
N ALA A 456 -12.88 22.44 -30.68
CA ALA A 456 -11.64 21.87 -30.15
C ALA A 456 -11.98 20.83 -29.07
N ILE A 457 -11.40 19.62 -29.17
CA ILE A 457 -11.62 18.52 -28.22
C ILE A 457 -11.36 18.97 -26.77
N ARG A 458 -10.29 19.74 -26.55
CA ARG A 458 -9.95 20.27 -25.22
C ARG A 458 -11.08 21.11 -24.60
N ASP A 459 -11.82 21.85 -25.41
CA ASP A 459 -12.89 22.75 -24.95
C ASP A 459 -14.15 21.91 -24.66
N LEU A 460 -14.41 20.91 -25.47
CA LEU A 460 -15.48 19.91 -25.24
C LEU A 460 -15.23 19.14 -23.94
N GLU A 461 -14.02 18.59 -23.73
CA GLU A 461 -13.64 17.87 -22.52
C GLU A 461 -13.77 18.73 -21.26
N LEU A 462 -13.28 19.98 -21.30
CA LEU A 462 -13.39 20.91 -20.18
C LEU A 462 -14.86 21.17 -19.82
N GLN A 463 -15.73 21.36 -20.82
CA GLN A 463 -17.14 21.62 -20.61
C GLN A 463 -17.89 20.39 -20.10
N SER A 464 -17.64 19.20 -20.66
CA SER A 464 -18.25 17.94 -20.22
C SER A 464 -17.90 17.63 -18.75
N ASN A 465 -16.67 17.93 -18.31
CA ASN A 465 -16.24 17.80 -16.92
C ASN A 465 -16.95 18.77 -15.98
N LEU A 466 -17.18 20.02 -16.41
CA LEU A 466 -17.87 21.03 -15.60
C LEU A 466 -19.39 20.79 -15.51
N ARG A 467 -20.01 20.23 -16.54
CA ARG A 467 -21.48 20.08 -16.66
C ARG A 467 -22.05 18.74 -16.22
N ARG A 468 -21.24 17.86 -15.61
CA ARG A 468 -21.66 16.51 -15.15
C ARG A 468 -22.40 15.72 -16.24
N TYR A 469 -21.67 15.32 -17.30
CA TYR A 469 -22.06 14.28 -18.27
C TYR A 469 -23.12 14.62 -19.34
N LEU A 470 -23.52 15.89 -19.51
CA LEU A 470 -24.64 16.22 -20.42
C LEU A 470 -24.26 16.47 -21.90
N ASP A 471 -23.00 16.77 -22.21
CA ASP A 471 -22.59 17.15 -23.57
C ASP A 471 -21.77 16.00 -24.22
N ALA A 472 -22.45 15.11 -24.95
CA ALA A 472 -21.84 14.04 -25.73
C ALA A 472 -21.22 14.61 -27.03
N TRP A 473 -20.11 14.03 -27.48
CA TRP A 473 -19.42 14.47 -28.70
C TRP A 473 -18.65 13.31 -29.33
N VAL A 474 -18.34 13.45 -30.62
CA VAL A 474 -17.60 12.46 -31.42
C VAL A 474 -16.47 13.12 -32.20
N ALA A 475 -15.32 12.46 -32.28
CA ALA A 475 -14.26 12.80 -33.22
C ALA A 475 -14.22 11.78 -34.35
N VAL A 476 -13.92 12.22 -35.58
CA VAL A 476 -13.97 11.38 -36.77
C VAL A 476 -12.68 11.47 -37.58
N LEU A 477 -12.30 10.37 -38.23
CA LEU A 477 -11.19 10.29 -39.17
C LEU A 477 -11.63 9.54 -40.43
N ASP A 478 -11.41 10.16 -41.60
CA ASP A 478 -11.52 9.49 -42.88
C ASP A 478 -10.21 8.78 -43.22
N THR A 479 -10.28 7.45 -43.40
CA THR A 479 -9.13 6.61 -43.75
C THR A 479 -9.10 6.25 -45.24
N ALA A 480 -9.96 6.88 -46.05
CA ALA A 480 -10.31 6.53 -47.43
C ALA A 480 -11.06 5.19 -47.60
N GLU A 481 -10.81 4.21 -46.73
CA GLU A 481 -11.51 2.92 -46.72
C GLU A 481 -12.75 2.92 -45.81
N ALA A 482 -12.67 3.65 -44.71
CA ALA A 482 -13.71 3.76 -43.68
C ALA A 482 -13.64 5.12 -42.96
N VAL A 483 -14.75 5.51 -42.35
CA VAL A 483 -14.80 6.60 -41.38
C VAL A 483 -14.76 5.98 -39.98
N LEU A 484 -13.74 6.36 -39.21
CA LEU A 484 -13.63 6.02 -37.80
C LEU A 484 -14.33 7.09 -36.98
N ALA A 485 -15.19 6.70 -36.06
CA ALA A 485 -15.84 7.59 -35.10
C ALA A 485 -15.46 7.17 -33.68
N VAL A 486 -14.90 8.10 -32.91
CA VAL A 486 -14.41 7.86 -31.55
C VAL A 486 -15.10 8.81 -30.58
N GLU A 487 -15.77 8.25 -29.59
CA GLU A 487 -16.39 8.99 -28.50
C GLU A 487 -15.62 8.72 -27.21
N TYR A 488 -15.12 9.78 -26.57
CA TYR A 488 -14.47 9.68 -25.26
C TYR A 488 -15.55 9.69 -24.19
N ASN A 489 -15.64 8.61 -23.41
CA ASN A 489 -16.66 8.44 -22.38
C ASN A 489 -18.11 8.62 -22.89
N GLY A 490 -18.34 8.47 -24.21
CA GLY A 490 -19.63 8.51 -24.88
C GLY A 490 -20.06 7.12 -25.35
N PHE A 491 -21.35 6.97 -25.63
CA PHE A 491 -21.99 5.68 -25.97
C PHE A 491 -22.93 5.76 -27.19
N ARG A 492 -23.00 6.89 -27.90
CA ARG A 492 -24.00 7.10 -28.95
C ARG A 492 -23.82 6.14 -30.12
N GLY A 493 -22.59 5.75 -30.42
CA GLY A 493 -22.25 4.76 -31.43
C GLY A 493 -22.67 3.33 -31.06
N SER A 494 -23.14 3.06 -29.84
CA SER A 494 -23.77 1.79 -29.48
C SER A 494 -25.30 1.81 -29.66
N ASP A 495 -25.89 2.98 -29.92
CA ASP A 495 -27.33 3.13 -30.15
C ASP A 495 -27.74 2.53 -31.51
N GLY A 496 -28.80 1.73 -31.49
CA GLY A 496 -29.28 1.04 -32.68
C GLY A 496 -29.82 1.97 -33.77
N ALA A 497 -30.38 3.14 -33.43
CA ALA A 497 -30.84 4.10 -34.43
C ALA A 497 -29.64 4.79 -35.12
N VAL A 498 -28.62 5.16 -34.34
CA VAL A 498 -27.35 5.69 -34.87
C VAL A 498 -26.69 4.70 -35.82
N LEU A 499 -26.56 3.42 -35.44
CA LEU A 499 -25.95 2.40 -36.29
C LEU A 499 -26.75 2.07 -37.55
N ARG A 500 -28.09 2.12 -37.49
CA ARG A 500 -28.92 2.01 -38.70
C ARG A 500 -28.65 3.18 -39.65
N ALA A 501 -28.64 4.42 -39.14
CA ALA A 501 -28.34 5.57 -39.97
C ALA A 501 -26.91 5.53 -40.55
N ALA A 502 -25.93 5.22 -39.71
CA ALA A 502 -24.52 5.14 -40.11
C ALA A 502 -24.23 4.01 -41.10
N SER A 503 -24.99 2.92 -41.08
CA SER A 503 -24.81 1.80 -42.03
C SER A 503 -25.62 1.93 -43.32
N ALA A 504 -26.32 3.05 -43.57
CA ALA A 504 -27.30 3.17 -44.67
C ALA A 504 -26.77 2.74 -46.06
N ARG A 505 -25.48 2.98 -46.34
CA ARG A 505 -24.84 2.68 -47.63
C ARG A 505 -23.73 1.61 -47.56
N GLY A 506 -23.51 1.01 -46.40
CA GLY A 506 -22.42 0.06 -46.18
C GLY A 506 -22.56 -0.70 -44.86
N ARG A 507 -21.48 -0.76 -44.09
CA ARG A 507 -21.46 -1.44 -42.77
C ARG A 507 -21.10 -0.44 -41.68
N ALA A 508 -21.68 -0.63 -40.50
CA ALA A 508 -21.24 0.01 -39.28
C ALA A 508 -21.09 -1.04 -38.18
N ALA A 509 -19.96 -1.06 -37.49
CA ALA A 509 -19.78 -1.86 -36.28
C ALA A 509 -19.15 -1.03 -35.18
N SER A 510 -19.54 -1.31 -33.94
CA SER A 510 -19.19 -0.48 -32.79
C SER A 510 -18.89 -1.33 -31.57
N MET A 511 -17.87 -0.91 -30.81
CA MET A 511 -17.53 -1.45 -29.50
C MET A 511 -17.54 -0.31 -28.48
N PHE A 512 -18.43 -0.42 -27.49
CA PHE A 512 -18.55 0.47 -26.34
C PHE A 512 -18.05 -0.20 -25.06
N TRP A 513 -17.42 0.57 -24.16
CA TRP A 513 -17.09 0.16 -22.80
C TRP A 513 -17.05 1.33 -21.83
N ASN A 514 -17.26 1.05 -20.53
CA ASN A 514 -17.12 2.06 -19.48
C ASN A 514 -16.60 1.51 -18.14
N VAL A 515 -16.42 2.43 -17.18
CA VAL A 515 -15.95 2.14 -15.81
C VAL A 515 -16.90 1.26 -14.98
N ASN A 516 -18.18 1.15 -15.37
CA ASN A 516 -19.16 0.29 -14.72
C ASN A 516 -19.11 -1.16 -15.26
N ALA A 517 -18.07 -1.49 -16.04
CA ALA A 517 -17.89 -2.78 -16.71
C ALA A 517 -19.03 -3.16 -17.67
N LEU A 518 -19.83 -2.18 -18.12
CA LEU A 518 -20.79 -2.36 -19.21
C LEU A 518 -20.04 -2.29 -20.53
N THR A 519 -20.33 -3.23 -21.43
CA THR A 519 -19.83 -3.17 -22.79
C THR A 519 -20.98 -3.38 -23.79
N GLN A 520 -20.77 -3.02 -25.05
CA GLN A 520 -21.78 -3.28 -26.07
C GLN A 520 -21.10 -3.41 -27.42
N LEU A 521 -21.25 -4.58 -28.03
CA LEU A 521 -20.79 -4.87 -29.38
C LEU A 521 -22.00 -4.89 -30.31
N SER A 522 -21.95 -4.07 -31.36
CA SER A 522 -23.09 -3.83 -32.24
C SER A 522 -22.68 -3.82 -33.70
N PHE A 523 -23.58 -4.33 -34.55
CA PHE A 523 -23.35 -4.51 -35.98
C PHE A 523 -24.57 -4.10 -36.79
N ALA A 524 -24.37 -3.32 -37.84
CA ALA A 524 -25.41 -2.93 -38.77
C ALA A 524 -24.89 -2.95 -40.22
N GLU A 525 -25.75 -3.33 -41.16
CA GLU A 525 -25.44 -3.34 -42.59
C GLU A 525 -26.65 -2.81 -43.37
N ARG A 526 -26.41 -1.87 -44.30
CA ARG A 526 -27.41 -1.30 -45.21
C ARG A 526 -28.68 -0.82 -44.50
N GLY A 527 -28.52 -0.11 -43.38
CA GLY A 527 -29.63 0.42 -42.61
C GLY A 527 -30.34 -0.57 -41.67
N ARG A 528 -29.89 -1.83 -41.63
CA ARG A 528 -30.44 -2.87 -40.74
C ARG A 528 -29.48 -3.16 -39.60
N LEU A 529 -29.96 -3.03 -38.37
CA LEU A 529 -29.25 -3.53 -37.19
C LEU A 529 -29.28 -5.07 -37.20
N LEU A 530 -28.12 -5.71 -37.24
CA LEU A 530 -27.97 -7.16 -37.28
C LEU A 530 -27.92 -7.77 -35.89
N ALA A 531 -27.14 -7.16 -35.00
CA ALA A 531 -26.99 -7.59 -33.61
C ALA A 531 -26.52 -6.40 -32.73
N SER A 532 -26.88 -6.45 -31.45
CA SER A 532 -26.37 -5.55 -30.42
C SER A 532 -26.47 -6.25 -29.07
N PHE A 533 -25.33 -6.49 -28.42
CA PHE A 533 -25.25 -7.36 -27.24
C PHE A 533 -23.98 -7.11 -26.42
N GLU A 534 -23.98 -7.57 -25.17
CA GLU A 534 -22.77 -7.72 -24.37
C GLU A 534 -21.96 -8.91 -24.90
N PRO A 535 -20.65 -8.78 -25.22
CA PRO A 535 -19.91 -9.81 -25.95
C PRO A 535 -19.91 -11.23 -25.35
N TRP A 536 -20.15 -11.38 -24.06
CA TRP A 536 -20.23 -12.68 -23.37
C TRP A 536 -21.65 -13.29 -23.33
N ALA A 537 -22.65 -12.60 -23.87
CA ALA A 537 -23.99 -13.15 -24.02
C ALA A 537 -24.05 -14.13 -25.20
N ALA A 538 -24.78 -15.23 -25.03
CA ALA A 538 -25.11 -16.10 -26.16
C ALA A 538 -26.05 -15.35 -27.13
N VAL A 539 -25.66 -15.27 -28.40
CA VAL A 539 -26.45 -14.59 -29.44
C VAL A 539 -26.64 -15.49 -30.63
N ASP A 540 -27.90 -15.64 -31.06
CA ASP A 540 -28.23 -16.18 -32.37
C ASP A 540 -27.98 -15.08 -33.41
N ALA A 541 -26.82 -15.14 -34.05
CA ALA A 541 -26.28 -14.05 -34.85
C ALA A 541 -26.52 -14.27 -36.35
N ASP A 542 -26.80 -13.16 -37.06
CA ASP A 542 -26.78 -13.12 -38.53
C ASP A 542 -25.44 -13.71 -39.07
N PRO A 543 -25.42 -14.46 -40.19
CA PRO A 543 -24.21 -15.12 -40.68
C PRO A 543 -22.99 -14.21 -40.82
N ALA A 544 -23.19 -12.94 -41.19
CA ALA A 544 -22.10 -11.97 -41.29
C ALA A 544 -21.50 -11.62 -39.92
N VAL A 545 -22.35 -11.54 -38.88
CA VAL A 545 -21.93 -11.30 -37.49
C VAL A 545 -21.26 -12.57 -36.94
N ALA A 546 -21.84 -13.76 -37.18
CA ALA A 546 -21.24 -15.02 -36.76
C ALA A 546 -19.83 -15.22 -37.35
N ALA A 547 -19.61 -14.83 -38.61
CA ALA A 547 -18.29 -14.87 -39.24
C ALA A 547 -17.28 -13.90 -38.57
N ALA A 548 -17.73 -12.71 -38.15
CA ALA A 548 -16.87 -11.75 -37.46
C ALA A 548 -16.45 -12.24 -36.06
N LEU A 549 -17.34 -12.95 -35.37
CA LEU A 549 -17.13 -13.49 -34.02
C LEU A 549 -16.39 -14.84 -34.00
N ALA A 550 -16.24 -15.49 -35.15
CA ALA A 550 -15.68 -16.84 -35.24
C ALA A 550 -14.30 -16.92 -34.57
N GLU A 551 -14.08 -17.96 -33.76
CA GLU A 551 -12.81 -18.22 -33.06
C GLU A 551 -12.39 -17.16 -32.01
N ILE A 552 -13.27 -16.19 -31.69
CA ILE A 552 -13.04 -15.27 -30.57
C ILE A 552 -13.64 -15.89 -29.30
N ASP A 553 -12.79 -16.13 -28.30
CA ASP A 553 -13.23 -16.63 -26.99
C ASP A 553 -13.66 -15.48 -26.08
N PHE A 554 -14.95 -15.19 -26.04
CA PHE A 554 -15.54 -14.21 -25.12
C PHE A 554 -15.82 -14.77 -23.72
N ALA A 555 -15.67 -16.07 -23.49
CA ALA A 555 -15.75 -16.65 -22.14
C ALA A 555 -14.49 -16.33 -21.33
N ASP A 556 -13.34 -16.23 -21.99
CA ASP A 556 -12.15 -15.63 -21.42
C ASP A 556 -12.33 -14.11 -21.22
N LEU A 557 -12.30 -13.70 -19.95
CA LEU A 557 -12.56 -12.33 -19.52
C LEU A 557 -11.38 -11.39 -19.74
N ASP A 558 -10.22 -11.89 -20.17
CA ASP A 558 -9.11 -11.04 -20.58
C ASP A 558 -9.38 -10.39 -21.94
N ASP A 559 -8.79 -9.20 -22.14
CA ASP A 559 -8.80 -8.50 -23.42
C ASP A 559 -10.21 -8.31 -24.04
N ARG A 560 -11.27 -8.17 -23.22
CA ARG A 560 -12.67 -7.99 -23.70
C ARG A 560 -12.82 -6.90 -24.75
N VAL A 561 -12.30 -5.70 -24.46
CA VAL A 561 -12.37 -4.55 -25.38
C VAL A 561 -11.59 -4.86 -26.68
N PRO A 562 -10.31 -5.29 -26.60
CA PRO A 562 -9.59 -5.78 -27.76
C PRO A 562 -10.31 -6.84 -28.61
N LYS A 563 -10.95 -7.85 -27.99
CA LYS A 563 -11.72 -8.90 -28.67
C LYS A 563 -12.92 -8.32 -29.44
N GLY A 564 -13.64 -7.38 -28.82
CA GLY A 564 -14.73 -6.65 -29.49
C GLY A 564 -14.24 -5.87 -30.71
N LEU A 565 -13.07 -5.24 -30.63
CA LEU A 565 -12.50 -4.49 -31.75
C LEU A 565 -12.00 -5.37 -32.89
N VAL A 566 -11.51 -6.58 -32.61
CA VAL A 566 -11.26 -7.60 -33.66
C VAL A 566 -12.55 -7.94 -34.39
N ALA A 567 -13.66 -8.10 -33.69
CA ALA A 567 -14.95 -8.36 -34.32
C ALA A 567 -15.42 -7.19 -35.18
N VAL A 568 -15.23 -5.94 -34.71
CA VAL A 568 -15.49 -4.72 -35.50
C VAL A 568 -14.65 -4.70 -36.78
N GLU A 569 -13.36 -4.98 -36.69
CA GLU A 569 -12.44 -5.04 -37.83
C GLU A 569 -12.85 -6.12 -38.82
N ARG A 570 -13.12 -7.35 -38.35
CA ARG A 570 -13.52 -8.46 -39.24
C ARG A 570 -14.83 -8.20 -39.95
N PHE A 571 -15.79 -7.54 -39.28
CA PHE A 571 -17.09 -7.23 -39.88
C PHE A 571 -17.00 -6.12 -40.94
N THR A 572 -16.25 -5.06 -40.65
CA THR A 572 -16.16 -3.88 -41.51
C THR A 572 -15.04 -3.95 -42.54
N GLY A 573 -14.04 -4.80 -42.32
CA GLY A 573 -12.81 -4.90 -43.10
C GLY A 573 -11.69 -3.97 -42.61
N ARG A 574 -11.93 -3.13 -41.58
CA ARG A 574 -10.95 -2.16 -41.07
C ARG A 574 -11.08 -1.96 -39.56
N GLY A 575 -9.94 -1.99 -38.86
CA GLY A 575 -9.85 -1.70 -37.43
C GLY A 575 -9.61 -0.23 -37.11
N ILE A 576 -9.34 0.11 -35.85
CA ILE A 576 -8.65 1.36 -35.46
C ILE A 576 -7.20 1.04 -35.12
N THR A 577 -6.25 1.85 -35.58
CA THR A 577 -4.81 1.68 -35.30
C THR A 577 -4.28 2.78 -34.37
N PRO A 578 -3.09 2.60 -33.76
CA PRO A 578 -2.43 3.67 -33.00
C PRO A 578 -2.22 4.95 -33.81
N ASP A 579 -1.88 4.83 -35.10
CA ASP A 579 -1.64 5.97 -35.98
C ASP A 579 -2.95 6.72 -36.31
N ASP A 580 -4.06 5.99 -36.52
CA ASP A 580 -5.38 6.60 -36.68
C ASP A 580 -5.75 7.42 -35.44
N PHE A 581 -5.54 6.84 -34.25
CA PHE A 581 -5.85 7.50 -33.00
C PHE A 581 -4.95 8.72 -32.76
N ALA A 582 -3.66 8.63 -33.09
CA ALA A 582 -2.73 9.75 -33.04
C ALA A 582 -3.15 10.88 -34.00
N GLN A 583 -3.66 10.55 -35.19
CA GLN A 583 -4.20 11.54 -36.13
C GLN A 583 -5.45 12.23 -35.59
N ILE A 584 -6.38 11.47 -34.97
CA ILE A 584 -7.56 12.05 -34.30
C ILE A 584 -7.12 13.02 -33.20
N GLN A 585 -6.15 12.64 -32.37
CA GLN A 585 -5.62 13.53 -31.33
C GLN A 585 -4.92 14.76 -31.90
N ALA A 586 -4.12 14.60 -32.95
CA ALA A 586 -3.38 15.69 -33.58
C ALA A 586 -4.31 16.69 -34.29
N ALA A 587 -5.41 16.21 -34.87
CA ALA A 587 -6.45 17.07 -35.42
C ALA A 587 -7.10 17.90 -34.30
N GLY A 588 -7.33 17.31 -33.13
CA GLY A 588 -7.85 18.01 -31.96
C GLY A 588 -9.26 18.57 -32.14
N VAL A 589 -10.03 18.02 -33.10
CA VAL A 589 -11.38 18.46 -33.46
C VAL A 589 -12.41 17.39 -33.09
N GLY A 590 -13.49 17.81 -32.46
CA GLY A 590 -14.67 17.00 -32.17
C GLY A 590 -15.96 17.74 -32.53
N PHE A 591 -17.07 17.01 -32.55
CA PHE A 591 -18.38 17.52 -32.93
C PHE A 591 -19.41 17.14 -31.86
N ARG A 592 -20.17 18.11 -31.37
CA ARG A 592 -21.22 17.85 -30.37
C ARG A 592 -22.33 17.01 -30.98
N ILE A 593 -22.75 16.01 -30.22
CA ILE A 593 -23.93 15.21 -30.50
C ILE A 593 -25.10 15.91 -29.81
N SER A 594 -26.05 16.39 -30.61
CA SER A 594 -27.31 16.90 -30.10
C SER A 594 -28.28 15.73 -29.92
N ASP A 595 -29.08 15.74 -28.86
CA ASP A 595 -30.18 14.79 -28.76
C ASP A 595 -31.10 14.97 -29.99
N PRO A 596 -31.40 13.90 -30.74
CA PRO A 596 -32.51 13.95 -31.67
C PRO A 596 -33.77 14.12 -30.82
N GLY A 597 -34.39 15.29 -30.93
CA GLY A 597 -35.65 15.59 -30.24
C GLY A 597 -36.77 14.62 -30.56
#